data_AF-A0A5D3DNH8-F1
#
_entry.id   AF-A0A5D3DNH8-F1
#
_cell.length_a   1.000
_cell.length_b   1.000
_cell.length_c   1.000
_cell.angle_alpha   90.00
_cell.angle_beta   90.00
_cell.angle_gamma   90.00
#
_symmetry.space_group_name_H-M   'P 1'
#
loop_
_entity.id
_entity.type
_entity.pdbx_description
1 polymer ?
#
loop_
_entity_poly.entity_id
_entity_poly.type
_entity_poly.pdbx_seq_one_letter_code
_entity_poly.pdbx_strand_id
1 'polypeptide(L)'
;MNKLMFVAMVIDPRYKLKYLTYCLSNVYESDVVKDVAESMKIYLYRLYVFYKSQHNPSTQIGHNTDDLKQSNTVTMEVENDEEIDPWITFCALREEESSMEVENDLTSYLSDKDVVDKEEFDIMYWWKINGYKYLILSTIIRDVLAVPISTQ
;
A
#
# COMPACT_ATOMS: atom_id res chain seq x y z
N MET A 1 -4.37 3.83 -19.94
CA MET A 1 -3.34 4.45 -19.08
C MET A 1 -2.66 3.37 -18.26
N ASN A 2 -1.33 3.39 -18.12
CA ASN A 2 -0.60 2.40 -17.34
C ASN A 2 -0.81 2.68 -15.83
N LYS A 3 -1.39 1.72 -15.08
CA LYS A 3 -1.67 1.88 -13.65
C LYS A 3 -0.39 2.05 -12.82
N LEU A 4 0.73 1.44 -13.24
CA LEU A 4 2.02 1.60 -12.54
C LEU A 4 2.53 3.04 -12.61
N MET A 5 2.27 3.77 -13.71
CA MET A 5 2.65 5.20 -13.80
C MET A 5 1.91 6.03 -12.76
N PHE A 6 0.62 5.75 -12.53
CA PHE A 6 -0.15 6.42 -11.50
C PHE A 6 0.31 6.03 -10.10
N VAL A 7 0.67 4.76 -9.89
CA VAL A 7 1.27 4.32 -8.61
C VAL A 7 2.54 5.11 -8.34
N ALA A 8 3.47 5.15 -9.30
CA ALA A 8 4.72 5.87 -9.17
C ALA A 8 4.50 7.38 -8.88
N MET A 9 3.50 8.00 -9.51
CA MET A 9 3.16 9.41 -9.25
C MET A 9 2.61 9.62 -7.84
N VAL A 10 1.69 8.77 -7.36
CA VAL A 10 1.09 8.93 -6.02
C VAL A 10 2.09 8.61 -4.91
N ILE A 11 2.97 7.67 -5.18
CA ILE A 11 4.02 7.25 -4.27
C ILE A 11 5.24 8.22 -4.30
N ASP A 12 5.28 9.17 -5.24
CA ASP A 12 6.23 10.29 -5.17
C ASP A 12 5.80 11.29 -4.08
N PRO A 13 6.64 11.53 -3.04
CA PRO A 13 6.31 12.42 -1.93
C PRO A 13 6.02 13.87 -2.33
N ARG A 14 6.36 14.27 -3.56
CA ARG A 14 6.14 15.62 -4.10
C ARG A 14 4.78 15.79 -4.77
N TYR A 15 4.15 14.70 -5.19
CA TYR A 15 3.00 14.74 -6.09
C TYR A 15 1.75 14.15 -5.43
N LYS A 16 1.84 12.95 -4.85
CA LYS A 16 0.72 12.26 -4.18
C LYS A 16 -0.57 12.25 -5.00
N LEU A 17 -1.68 11.90 -4.36
CA LEU A 17 -2.99 11.80 -5.02
C LEU A 17 -3.50 13.17 -5.50
N LYS A 18 -3.15 14.25 -4.80
CA LYS A 18 -3.57 15.62 -5.12
C LYS A 18 -3.01 16.12 -6.45
N TYR A 19 -1.77 15.79 -6.77
CA TYR A 19 -1.19 16.16 -8.06
C TYR A 19 -1.76 15.32 -9.21
N LEU A 20 -2.00 14.01 -8.98
CA LEU A 20 -2.65 13.17 -9.98
C LEU A 20 -4.04 13.71 -10.35
N THR A 21 -4.86 14.09 -9.36
CA THR A 21 -6.17 14.70 -9.62
C THR A 21 -6.05 16.01 -10.36
N TYR A 22 -5.11 16.88 -9.96
CA TYR A 22 -4.82 18.13 -10.67
C TYR A 22 -4.45 17.91 -12.15
N CYS A 23 -3.54 16.97 -12.44
CA CYS A 23 -3.14 16.65 -13.81
C CYS A 23 -4.32 16.13 -14.65
N LEU A 24 -5.16 15.27 -14.08
CA LEU A 24 -6.31 14.71 -14.78
C LEU A 24 -7.40 15.76 -15.01
N SER A 25 -7.62 16.69 -14.08
CA SER A 25 -8.58 17.80 -14.24
C SER A 25 -8.26 18.75 -15.38
N ASN A 26 -7.02 18.77 -15.87
CA ASN A 26 -6.64 19.59 -17.03
C ASN A 26 -7.03 18.95 -18.38
N VAL A 27 -7.43 17.68 -18.38
CA VAL A 27 -7.67 16.89 -19.60
C VAL A 27 -9.06 16.26 -19.62
N TYR A 28 -9.60 15.91 -18.45
CA TYR A 28 -10.84 15.16 -18.30
C TYR A 28 -11.89 15.92 -17.47
N GLU A 29 -13.15 15.54 -17.65
CA GLU A 29 -14.27 16.05 -16.86
C GLU A 29 -14.21 15.59 -15.40
N SER A 30 -14.83 16.37 -14.51
CA SER A 30 -14.77 16.18 -13.05
C SER A 30 -15.17 14.78 -12.60
N ASP A 31 -16.19 14.18 -13.22
CA ASP A 31 -16.68 12.87 -12.82
C ASP A 31 -15.68 11.75 -13.18
N VAL A 32 -15.07 11.83 -14.37
CA VAL A 32 -13.98 10.92 -14.77
C VAL A 32 -12.78 11.04 -13.83
N VAL A 33 -12.42 12.27 -13.42
CA VAL A 33 -11.31 12.49 -12.49
C VAL A 33 -11.58 11.85 -11.13
N LYS A 34 -12.80 11.99 -10.60
CA LYS A 34 -13.20 11.36 -9.33
C LYS A 34 -13.16 9.84 -9.44
N ASP A 35 -13.71 9.28 -10.50
CA ASP A 35 -13.73 7.82 -10.73
C ASP A 35 -12.30 7.25 -10.81
N VAL A 36 -11.40 7.93 -11.51
CA VAL A 36 -9.98 7.53 -11.60
C VAL A 36 -9.30 7.65 -10.24
N ALA A 37 -9.56 8.73 -9.48
CA ALA A 37 -8.96 8.94 -8.17
C ALA A 37 -9.41 7.87 -7.16
N GLU A 38 -10.70 7.54 -7.12
CA GLU A 38 -11.24 6.47 -6.26
C GLU A 38 -10.72 5.10 -6.68
N SER A 39 -10.72 4.80 -7.99
CA SER A 39 -10.12 3.58 -8.53
C SER A 39 -8.64 3.45 -8.12
N MET A 40 -7.91 4.57 -8.08
CA MET A 40 -6.51 4.60 -7.69
C MET A 40 -6.31 4.34 -6.19
N LYS A 41 -7.15 4.93 -5.33
CA LYS A 41 -7.14 4.65 -3.88
C LYS A 41 -7.38 3.17 -3.61
N ILE A 42 -8.41 2.59 -4.23
CA ILE A 42 -8.73 1.17 -4.11
C ILE A 42 -7.55 0.31 -4.57
N TYR A 43 -6.93 0.67 -5.70
CA TYR A 43 -5.78 -0.08 -6.24
C TYR A 43 -4.56 -0.01 -5.30
N LEU A 44 -4.24 1.16 -4.76
CA LEU A 44 -3.15 1.34 -3.79
C LEU A 44 -3.40 0.57 -2.50
N TYR A 45 -4.64 0.61 -1.99
CA TYR A 45 -5.01 -0.13 -0.80
C TYR A 45 -4.88 -1.64 -1.00
N ARG A 46 -5.36 -2.17 -2.13
CA ARG A 46 -5.21 -3.59 -2.47
C ARG A 46 -3.74 -4.00 -2.60
N LEU A 47 -2.92 -3.14 -3.22
CA LEU A 47 -1.48 -3.36 -3.31
C LEU A 47 -0.84 -3.38 -1.92
N TYR A 48 -1.21 -2.44 -1.06
CA TYR A 48 -0.75 -2.38 0.32
C TYR A 48 -1.10 -3.64 1.11
N VAL A 49 -2.37 -4.08 1.07
CA VAL A 49 -2.82 -5.30 1.75
C VAL A 49 -2.06 -6.53 1.25
N PHE A 50 -1.81 -6.62 -0.07
CA PHE A 50 -1.04 -7.71 -0.67
C PHE A 50 0.42 -7.76 -0.20
N TYR A 51 1.08 -6.61 -0.04
CA TYR A 51 2.45 -6.58 0.51
C TYR A 51 2.47 -6.80 2.02
N LYS A 52 1.48 -6.25 2.74
CA LYS A 52 1.33 -6.48 4.19
C LYS A 52 1.14 -7.95 4.53
N SER A 53 0.37 -8.71 3.74
CA SER A 53 0.16 -10.15 3.98
C SER A 53 1.41 -11.00 3.72
N GLN A 54 2.32 -10.53 2.86
CA GLN A 54 3.61 -11.17 2.60
C GLN A 54 4.69 -10.76 3.61
N HIS A 55 4.50 -9.61 4.28
CA HIS A 55 5.43 -9.08 5.25
C HIS A 55 5.31 -9.83 6.59
N ASN A 56 5.95 -10.98 6.69
CA ASN A 56 6.14 -11.67 7.97
C ASN A 56 7.07 -10.83 8.88
N PRO A 57 6.65 -10.42 10.09
CA PRO A 57 7.51 -9.67 11.00
C PRO A 57 8.75 -10.48 11.47
N SER A 58 8.79 -11.78 11.19
CA SER A 58 9.89 -12.69 11.56
C SER A 58 11.17 -12.52 10.74
N THR A 59 11.22 -11.63 9.74
CA THR A 59 12.43 -11.40 8.92
C THR A 59 13.05 -10.01 9.17
N GLN A 60 13.20 -9.67 10.45
CA GLN A 60 14.16 -8.66 10.91
C GLN A 60 15.16 -9.35 11.85
N ILE A 61 15.94 -10.31 11.33
CA ILE A 61 17.11 -10.83 12.03
C ILE A 61 18.34 -10.46 11.21
N GLY A 62 18.87 -9.28 11.55
CA GLY A 62 20.27 -8.94 11.41
C GLY A 62 20.91 -8.84 12.79
N HIS A 63 20.69 -9.80 13.68
CA HIS A 63 21.56 -10.00 14.84
C HIS A 63 21.55 -11.47 15.26
N ASN A 64 22.74 -12.05 15.25
CA ASN A 64 23.05 -13.43 15.65
C ASN A 64 22.48 -13.76 17.03
N THR A 65 21.82 -14.91 17.16
CA THR A 65 22.11 -15.97 18.15
C THR A 65 21.19 -17.17 17.91
N ASP A 66 21.77 -18.36 17.85
CA ASP A 66 21.12 -19.66 17.99
C ASP A 66 20.12 -19.68 19.16
N ASP A 67 18.92 -20.26 18.97
CA ASP A 67 18.52 -21.49 19.68
C ASP A 67 17.14 -22.03 19.24
N LEU A 68 16.99 -23.36 19.35
CA LEU A 68 15.81 -24.17 19.03
C LEU A 68 14.58 -23.91 19.94
N LYS A 69 13.36 -24.17 19.39
CA LYS A 69 12.25 -25.02 19.92
C LYS A 69 10.91 -24.63 19.24
N GLN A 70 10.31 -25.48 18.41
CA GLN A 70 9.41 -26.63 18.70
C GLN A 70 7.97 -26.26 19.11
N SER A 71 7.05 -26.61 18.18
CA SER A 71 5.65 -27.07 18.27
C SER A 71 4.53 -26.18 18.87
N ASN A 72 3.43 -26.02 18.13
CA ASN A 72 2.24 -26.87 18.28
C ASN A 72 1.17 -26.57 17.22
N THR A 73 0.70 -27.64 16.58
CA THR A 73 -0.53 -27.77 15.82
C THR A 73 -1.77 -27.56 16.70
N VAL A 74 -2.73 -26.77 16.23
CA VAL A 74 -4.14 -26.90 16.61
C VAL A 74 -4.96 -26.93 15.33
N THR A 75 -5.44 -28.13 15.00
CA THR A 75 -6.55 -28.38 14.09
C THR A 75 -7.84 -27.94 14.75
N MET A 76 -8.60 -27.06 14.10
CA MET A 76 -10.04 -26.92 14.38
C MET A 76 -10.79 -27.35 13.14
N GLU A 77 -11.39 -28.54 13.26
CA GLU A 77 -12.45 -29.03 12.41
C GLU A 77 -13.71 -28.21 12.70
N VAL A 78 -14.28 -27.59 11.67
CA VAL A 78 -15.68 -27.16 11.69
C VAL A 78 -16.26 -27.52 10.34
N GLU A 79 -16.88 -28.69 10.29
CA GLU A 79 -17.93 -29.00 9.33
C GLU A 79 -19.10 -28.06 9.63
N ASN A 80 -19.43 -27.15 8.71
CA ASN A 80 -20.83 -26.79 8.50
C ASN A 80 -21.01 -26.19 7.09
N ASP A 81 -21.79 -26.90 6.29
CA ASP A 81 -22.15 -26.60 4.90
C ASP A 81 -23.36 -25.65 4.90
N GLU A 82 -23.18 -24.44 5.43
CA GLU A 82 -24.17 -23.36 5.34
C GLU A 82 -23.63 -22.28 4.43
N GLU A 83 -24.37 -22.01 3.35
CA GLU A 83 -24.12 -20.93 2.39
C GLU A 83 -24.01 -19.60 3.17
N ILE A 84 -22.78 -19.14 3.38
CA ILE A 84 -22.48 -17.95 4.18
C ILE A 84 -23.23 -16.77 3.57
N ASP A 85 -24.15 -16.19 4.34
CA ASP A 85 -24.94 -15.03 3.93
C ASP A 85 -23.98 -13.93 3.40
N PRO A 86 -24.16 -13.43 2.16
CA PRO A 86 -23.35 -12.35 1.60
C PRO A 86 -23.26 -11.12 2.52
N TRP A 87 -24.28 -10.90 3.36
CA TRP A 87 -24.29 -9.85 4.37
C TRP A 87 -23.31 -10.12 5.52
N ILE A 88 -23.12 -11.37 5.95
CA ILE A 88 -22.13 -11.76 6.97
C ILE A 88 -20.71 -11.59 6.41
N THR A 89 -20.46 -11.96 5.14
CA THR A 89 -19.18 -11.68 4.48
C THR A 89 -18.92 -10.18 4.36
N PHE A 90 -19.94 -9.39 4.00
CA PHE A 90 -19.83 -7.93 3.93
C PHE A 90 -19.57 -7.30 5.30
N CYS A 91 -20.23 -7.77 6.37
CA CYS A 91 -19.98 -7.31 7.74
C CYS A 91 -18.57 -7.69 8.21
N ALA A 92 -18.11 -8.91 7.91
CA ALA A 92 -16.76 -9.35 8.23
C ALA A 92 -15.68 -8.53 7.50
N LEU A 93 -15.88 -8.21 6.22
CA LEU A 93 -15.02 -7.29 5.47
C LEU A 93 -15.00 -5.89 6.11
N ARG A 94 -16.14 -5.42 6.62
CA ARG A 94 -16.27 -4.11 7.28
C ARG A 94 -15.64 -4.10 8.68
N GLU A 95 -15.71 -5.19 9.43
CA GLU A 95 -15.05 -5.34 10.74
C GLU A 95 -13.53 -5.53 10.57
N GLU A 96 -13.09 -6.18 9.50
CA GLU A 96 -11.69 -6.24 9.10
C GLU A 96 -11.18 -4.85 8.66
N GLU A 97 -11.98 -4.05 7.94
CA GLU A 97 -11.69 -2.62 7.69
C GLU A 97 -11.72 -1.77 8.97
N SER A 98 -12.66 -2.01 9.88
CA SER A 98 -12.86 -1.20 11.09
C SER A 98 -11.84 -1.50 12.19
N SER A 99 -11.26 -2.70 12.23
CA SER A 99 -10.12 -3.02 13.11
C SER A 99 -8.80 -2.43 12.61
N MET A 100 -8.80 -1.76 11.45
CA MET A 100 -7.68 -1.03 10.85
C MET A 100 -7.75 0.50 11.03
N GLU A 101 -8.46 0.99 12.06
CA GLU A 101 -8.26 2.35 12.59
C GLU A 101 -6.96 2.48 13.43
N VAL A 102 -5.97 1.62 13.20
CA VAL A 102 -4.57 1.95 13.46
C VAL A 102 -4.07 2.61 12.18
N GLU A 103 -3.83 3.91 12.25
CA GLU A 103 -3.18 4.74 11.22
C GLU A 103 -2.15 3.92 10.43
N ASN A 104 -2.56 3.40 9.28
CA ASN A 104 -1.70 2.51 8.50
C ASN A 104 -0.69 3.35 7.72
N ASP A 105 0.45 2.76 7.41
CA ASP A 105 1.55 3.43 6.71
C ASP A 105 1.07 4.20 5.45
N LEU A 106 0.19 3.60 4.65
CA LEU A 106 -0.39 4.23 3.47
C LEU A 106 -1.25 5.46 3.81
N THR A 107 -2.15 5.37 4.79
CA THR A 107 -3.00 6.51 5.17
C THR A 107 -2.20 7.63 5.83
N SER A 108 -1.17 7.29 6.61
CA SER A 108 -0.22 8.25 7.19
C SER A 108 0.54 8.99 6.08
N TYR A 109 1.12 8.25 5.13
CA TYR A 109 1.83 8.83 3.98
C TYR A 109 0.94 9.75 3.14
N LEU A 110 -0.30 9.34 2.83
CA LEU A 110 -1.22 10.17 2.04
C LEU A 110 -1.69 11.43 2.78
N SER A 111 -1.65 11.43 4.10
CA SER A 111 -2.04 12.57 4.94
C SER A 111 -0.89 13.53 5.24
N ASP A 112 0.36 13.05 5.17
CA ASP A 112 1.54 13.87 5.38
C ASP A 112 1.65 15.01 4.35
N LYS A 113 2.33 16.08 4.74
CA LYS A 113 2.60 17.20 3.82
C LYS A 113 3.47 16.75 2.65
N ASP A 114 3.22 17.36 1.50
CA ASP A 114 4.05 17.15 0.31
C ASP A 114 5.45 17.76 0.53
N VAL A 115 6.47 17.15 -0.06
CA VAL A 115 7.82 17.70 -0.05
C VAL A 115 7.87 18.97 -0.89
N VAL A 116 8.26 20.08 -0.27
CA VAL A 116 8.31 21.42 -0.89
C VAL A 116 9.58 21.64 -1.69
N ASP A 117 10.70 21.05 -1.25
CA ASP A 117 11.99 21.20 -1.91
C ASP A 117 12.09 20.25 -3.11
N LYS A 118 12.06 20.83 -4.31
CA LYS A 118 12.01 20.10 -5.58
C LYS A 118 13.35 20.11 -6.32
N GLU A 119 14.27 20.99 -5.93
CA GLU A 119 15.59 21.08 -6.54
C GLU A 119 16.44 19.92 -6.00
N GLU A 120 17.09 19.17 -6.89
CA GLU A 120 17.94 18.00 -6.55
C GLU A 120 17.26 16.86 -5.77
N PHE A 121 15.92 16.78 -5.76
CA PHE A 121 15.21 15.73 -5.04
C PHE A 121 15.43 14.32 -5.63
N ASP A 122 16.10 13.46 -4.85
CA ASP A 122 16.20 12.02 -5.12
C ASP A 122 15.12 11.25 -4.36
N ILE A 123 14.12 10.77 -5.11
CA ILE A 123 13.02 9.96 -4.59
C ILE A 123 13.51 8.70 -3.88
N MET A 124 14.53 8.03 -4.40
CA MET A 124 15.03 6.78 -3.84
C MET A 124 15.79 7.03 -2.53
N TYR A 125 16.55 8.14 -2.47
CA TYR A 125 17.18 8.58 -1.24
C TYR A 125 16.16 8.99 -0.17
N TRP A 126 15.09 9.70 -0.55
CA TRP A 126 14.01 10.07 0.37
C TRP A 126 13.37 8.83 1.01
N TRP A 127 13.04 7.81 0.20
CA TRP A 127 12.48 6.55 0.69
C TRP A 127 13.47 5.73 1.52
N LYS A 128 14.78 5.82 1.22
CA LYS A 128 15.82 5.21 2.06
C LYS A 128 15.87 5.82 3.46
N ILE A 129 15.68 7.14 3.59
CA ILE A 129 15.69 7.82 4.89
C ILE A 129 14.35 7.65 5.62
N ASN A 130 13.22 7.83 4.93
CA ASN A 130 11.90 7.88 5.56
C ASN A 130 11.20 6.51 5.59
N GLY A 131 11.75 5.49 4.94
CA GLY A 131 11.12 4.17 4.82
C GLY A 131 10.87 3.46 6.14
N TYR A 132 11.60 3.80 7.22
CA TYR A 132 11.30 3.25 8.55
C TYR A 132 9.94 3.71 9.10
N LYS A 133 9.44 4.89 8.67
CA LYS A 133 8.09 5.38 8.98
C LYS A 133 7.04 4.62 8.16
N TYR A 134 7.45 4.08 7.02
CA TYR A 134 6.59 3.56 5.97
C TYR A 134 7.04 2.16 5.50
N LEU A 135 6.98 1.17 6.39
CA LEU A 135 7.61 -0.15 6.18
C LEU A 135 7.06 -0.92 4.97
N ILE A 136 5.73 -0.96 4.81
CA ILE A 136 5.11 -1.70 3.71
C ILE A 136 5.25 -0.88 2.42
N LEU A 137 5.03 0.42 2.49
CA LEU A 137 5.07 1.30 1.32
C LEU A 137 6.49 1.45 0.76
N SER A 138 7.52 1.44 1.61
CA SER A 138 8.93 1.42 1.18
C SER A 138 9.31 0.11 0.46
N THR A 139 8.66 -1.01 0.80
CA THR A 139 8.82 -2.29 0.08
C THR A 139 8.17 -2.21 -1.30
N ILE A 140 6.94 -1.68 -1.38
CA ILE A 140 6.26 -1.44 -2.66
C ILE A 140 7.09 -0.52 -3.56
N ILE A 141 7.62 0.57 -3.01
CA ILE A 141 8.52 1.51 -3.70
C ILE A 141 9.69 0.81 -4.35
N ARG A 142 10.36 -0.07 -3.60
CA ARG A 142 11.56 -0.74 -4.07
C ARG A 142 11.25 -1.57 -5.30
N ASP A 143 10.13 -2.28 -5.28
CA ASP A 143 9.75 -3.16 -6.37
C ASP A 143 9.16 -2.37 -7.56
N VAL A 144 8.36 -1.33 -7.31
CA VAL A 144 7.75 -0.49 -8.35
C VAL A 144 8.79 0.36 -9.07
N LEU A 145 9.73 0.99 -8.34
CA LEU A 145 10.79 1.82 -8.93
C LEU A 145 11.98 1.01 -9.46
N ALA A 146 12.13 -0.27 -9.07
CA ALA A 146 13.13 -1.16 -9.66
C ALA A 146 12.74 -1.67 -11.05
N VAL A 147 11.46 -1.55 -11.46
CA VAL A 147 11.06 -1.86 -12.84
C VAL A 147 11.63 -0.78 -13.76
N PRO A 148 12.61 -1.11 -14.63
CA PRO A 148 13.05 -0.15 -15.63
C PRO A 148 11.85 0.18 -16.51
N ILE A 149 11.51 1.46 -16.63
CA ILE A 149 10.51 1.91 -17.60
C ILE A 149 11.17 1.85 -18.98
N SER A 150 11.36 0.64 -19.51
CA SER A 150 11.79 0.45 -20.88
C SER A 150 10.60 0.76 -21.78
N THR A 151 10.51 2.00 -22.27
CA THR A 151 9.78 2.29 -23.49
C THR A 151 10.60 1.70 -24.63
N GLN A 152 10.33 0.43 -24.95
CA GLN A 152 10.73 -0.14 -26.23
C GLN A 152 9.76 0.33 -27.32
#